data_AF-A0AAD6BM39-F1
#
_entry.id   AF-A0AAD6BM39-F1
#
_cell.length_a   1.000
_cell.length_b   1.000
_cell.length_c   1.000
_cell.angle_alpha   90.00
_cell.angle_beta   90.00
_cell.angle_gamma   90.00
#
_symmetry.space_group_name_H-M   'P 1'
#
loop_
_entity.id
_entity.type
_entity.pdbx_description
1 polymer ?
#
loop_
_entity_poly.entity_id
_entity_poly.type
_entity_poly.pdbx_seq_one_letter_code
_entity_poly.pdbx_strand_id
1 'polypeptide(L)'
;MVAQFRQSAQQKASSSSSEQQVFKPGEVPCDVCTETKLKALKSCLVCLTSYCQTHLEPHLTASSLKRHQLIDPVENLEDRMCLKHDKPLELFCKTDHTCVCMLCTGLDHKMHDVVPLKEGYERKKAELWKTEAETQQMIQKRQLKIEEIKHSVDLSKEEADREVAEGVQVFTALKESVERNLNEFIQTIEGKQNMRMKRAEDFIKELEQEISQLKKRSSVAEHLSRTSRLILSRNGKQVSDGEVRKNLPDNPERFSDWNCVLGNQSFSSGRFYFEVQVKGKTEWNLGVARESINRKGAITRSPENGFWTLHLRNGNEYEALDDTSVSLSLKSQPQKVGVFVDYEEGLVSFYDVDAAALLYSFTRCSFTEKLYPFFSPGLQYGRKNSAPLIISPVN
;
A
#
# COMPACT_ATOMS: atom_id res chain seq x y z
N MET A 1 24.78 20.38 -60.55
CA MET A 1 24.98 21.83 -60.70
C MET A 1 26.43 22.15 -60.35
N VAL A 2 27.28 22.24 -61.38
CA VAL A 2 28.01 23.46 -61.77
C VAL A 2 29.15 23.82 -60.82
N ALA A 3 30.39 23.47 -61.20
CA ALA A 3 31.59 24.28 -60.94
C ALA A 3 32.74 23.80 -61.86
N GLN A 4 32.73 24.27 -63.11
CA GLN A 4 33.93 24.50 -63.89
C GLN A 4 34.14 26.02 -63.97
N PHE A 5 35.42 26.46 -64.00
CA PHE A 5 36.00 27.41 -64.96
C PHE A 5 36.99 28.46 -64.37
N ARG A 6 38.25 28.27 -64.79
CA ARG A 6 39.24 29.23 -65.33
C ARG A 6 39.58 30.54 -64.61
N GLN A 7 40.89 30.74 -64.42
CA GLN A 7 41.78 31.71 -65.13
C GLN A 7 43.23 31.30 -64.79
N SER A 8 44.14 30.91 -65.69
CA SER A 8 44.69 31.56 -66.88
C SER A 8 45.44 32.87 -66.61
N ALA A 9 46.77 32.78 -66.77
CA ALA A 9 47.70 33.81 -67.26
C ALA A 9 48.63 34.48 -66.24
N GLN A 10 49.89 34.03 -66.24
CA GLN A 10 51.01 34.93 -66.50
C GLN A 10 52.07 34.18 -67.32
N GLN A 11 52.06 34.44 -68.63
CA GLN A 11 53.22 34.27 -69.50
C GLN A 11 54.24 35.37 -69.17
N LYS A 12 55.54 35.02 -69.17
CA LYS A 12 56.58 35.63 -70.01
C LYS A 12 57.97 35.22 -69.51
N ALA A 13 58.68 34.48 -70.33
CA ALA A 13 60.02 34.87 -70.77
C ALA A 13 60.37 34.01 -71.98
N SER A 14 60.53 34.68 -73.11
CA SER A 14 61.01 34.12 -74.36
C SER A 14 62.47 33.70 -74.23
N SER A 15 62.81 32.51 -74.73
CA SER A 15 64.11 32.30 -75.35
C SER A 15 63.92 31.35 -76.53
N SER A 16 64.18 31.90 -77.71
CA SER A 16 64.36 31.16 -78.93
C SER A 16 65.57 30.24 -78.77
N SER A 17 65.32 28.94 -78.67
CA SER A 17 66.23 27.93 -79.18
C SER A 17 65.35 26.85 -79.80
N SER A 18 65.82 26.25 -80.88
CA SER A 18 65.15 25.14 -81.55
C SER A 18 64.85 24.04 -80.51
N GLU A 19 63.59 23.96 -80.03
CA GLU A 19 63.25 23.25 -78.80
C GLU A 19 63.35 21.73 -78.95
N GLN A 20 64.52 21.18 -78.64
CA GLN A 20 64.65 19.80 -78.20
C GLN A 20 64.33 19.75 -76.69
N GLN A 21 63.08 19.48 -76.33
CA GLN A 21 62.67 19.29 -74.94
C GLN A 21 63.02 17.87 -74.46
N VAL A 22 63.68 17.79 -73.30
CA VAL A 22 63.87 16.52 -72.58
C VAL A 22 62.50 15.98 -72.18
N PHE A 23 62.28 14.69 -72.42
CA PHE A 23 61.03 13.98 -72.13
C PHE A 23 60.57 14.16 -70.67
N LYS A 24 59.25 14.31 -70.46
CA LYS A 24 58.60 14.33 -69.13
C LYS A 24 57.64 13.15 -68.94
N PRO A 25 57.34 12.73 -67.70
CA PRO A 25 56.36 11.68 -67.42
C PRO A 25 54.99 12.00 -68.04
N GLY A 26 54.44 11.06 -68.81
CA GLY A 26 53.17 11.20 -69.54
C GLY A 26 53.29 11.78 -70.96
N GLU A 27 54.50 12.10 -71.42
CA GLU A 27 54.77 12.37 -72.85
C GLU A 27 55.22 11.09 -73.55
N VAL A 28 55.34 11.08 -74.88
CA VAL A 28 55.89 9.94 -75.63
C VAL A 28 57.37 10.21 -75.93
N PRO A 29 58.30 9.30 -75.58
CA PRO A 29 59.72 9.52 -75.83
C PRO A 29 60.09 9.22 -77.29
N CYS A 30 61.22 9.76 -77.75
CA CYS A 30 61.79 9.37 -79.04
C CYS A 30 62.48 8.00 -78.91
N ASP A 31 62.07 7.06 -79.75
CA ASP A 31 62.56 5.68 -79.69
C ASP A 31 64.01 5.55 -80.18
N VAL A 32 64.44 6.44 -81.08
CA VAL A 32 65.78 6.42 -81.70
C VAL A 32 66.88 7.02 -80.82
N CYS A 33 66.56 7.96 -79.92
CA CYS A 33 67.56 8.56 -79.02
C CYS A 33 68.19 7.49 -78.12
N THR A 34 69.52 7.38 -78.10
CA THR A 34 70.25 6.34 -77.36
C THR A 34 70.64 6.75 -75.93
N GLU A 35 70.91 8.03 -75.69
CA GLU A 35 71.38 8.51 -74.38
C GLU A 35 70.27 9.29 -73.65
N THR A 36 70.02 10.54 -74.05
CA THR A 36 68.94 11.35 -73.49
C THR A 36 67.71 11.24 -74.37
N LYS A 37 66.64 10.62 -73.85
CA LYS A 37 65.36 10.51 -74.55
C LYS A 37 64.71 11.90 -74.66
N LEU A 38 64.62 12.40 -75.88
CA LEU A 38 63.90 13.63 -76.20
C LEU A 38 62.41 13.35 -76.39
N LYS A 39 61.57 14.36 -76.17
CA LYS A 39 60.12 14.28 -76.46
C LYS A 39 59.89 13.99 -77.95
N ALA A 40 59.05 13.00 -78.26
CA ALA A 40 58.61 12.76 -79.62
C ALA A 40 57.64 13.86 -80.07
N LEU A 41 57.76 14.27 -81.32
CA LEU A 41 56.88 15.25 -81.95
C LEU A 41 55.89 14.61 -82.91
N LYS A 42 56.28 13.51 -83.56
CA LYS A 42 55.42 12.68 -84.39
C LYS A 42 55.80 11.22 -84.27
N SER A 43 54.81 10.35 -84.46
CA SER A 43 55.00 8.92 -84.65
C SER A 43 54.74 8.55 -86.09
N CYS A 44 55.55 7.64 -86.64
CA CYS A 44 55.40 7.16 -88.01
C CYS A 44 54.70 5.80 -88.02
N LEU A 45 53.56 5.71 -88.72
CA LEU A 45 52.78 4.47 -88.84
C LEU A 45 53.44 3.42 -89.76
N VAL A 46 54.46 3.81 -90.53
CA VAL A 46 55.21 2.90 -91.40
C VAL A 46 56.44 2.33 -90.68
N CYS A 47 57.14 3.16 -89.92
CA CYS A 47 58.33 2.74 -89.17
C CYS A 47 58.00 2.19 -87.77
N LEU A 48 56.77 2.41 -87.27
CA LEU A 48 56.35 2.08 -85.91
C LEU A 48 57.30 2.68 -84.87
N THR A 49 57.64 3.95 -85.09
CA THR A 49 58.65 4.64 -84.29
C THR A 49 58.22 6.08 -84.06
N SER A 50 58.46 6.56 -82.84
CA SER A 50 58.24 7.92 -82.39
C SER A 50 59.54 8.72 -82.46
N TYR A 51 59.48 9.90 -83.08
CA TYR A 51 60.65 10.71 -83.41
C TYR A 51 60.60 12.08 -82.75
N CYS A 52 61.71 12.48 -82.13
CA CYS A 52 61.97 13.89 -81.81
C CYS A 52 62.30 14.67 -83.11
N GLN A 53 62.39 16.00 -83.02
CA GLN A 53 62.57 16.87 -84.19
C GLN A 53 63.71 16.43 -85.13
N THR A 54 64.87 16.06 -84.59
CA THR A 54 66.04 15.66 -85.37
C THR A 54 65.85 14.32 -86.08
N HIS A 55 65.24 13.34 -85.40
CA HIS A 55 64.97 12.04 -86.02
C HIS A 55 63.72 12.06 -86.94
N LEU A 56 62.88 13.10 -86.82
CA LEU A 56 61.73 13.32 -87.68
C LEU A 56 62.12 14.00 -89.00
N GLU A 57 63.18 14.83 -89.01
CA GLU A 57 63.63 15.58 -90.18
C GLU A 57 63.75 14.74 -91.46
N PRO A 58 64.32 13.52 -91.45
CA PRO A 58 64.38 12.68 -92.66
C PRO A 58 63.01 12.33 -93.23
N HIS A 59 61.98 12.13 -92.38
CA HIS A 59 60.60 11.88 -92.82
C HIS A 59 59.96 13.10 -93.45
N LEU A 60 60.49 14.30 -93.19
CA LEU A 60 59.99 15.55 -93.74
C LEU A 60 60.78 16.00 -94.98
N THR A 61 62.06 15.61 -95.12
CA THR A 61 62.96 16.12 -96.16
C THR A 61 63.26 15.08 -97.25
N ALA A 62 63.47 13.81 -96.90
CA ALA A 62 63.85 12.76 -97.85
C ALA A 62 62.64 12.31 -98.69
N SER A 63 62.81 12.30 -100.02
CA SER A 63 61.74 11.93 -100.97
C SER A 63 61.16 10.54 -100.73
N SER A 64 61.98 9.58 -100.28
CA SER A 64 61.56 8.20 -99.97
C SER A 64 60.73 8.08 -98.69
N LEU A 65 60.91 8.99 -97.73
CA LEU A 65 60.27 8.94 -96.40
C LEU A 65 59.10 9.93 -96.27
N LYS A 66 59.02 10.96 -97.12
CA LYS A 66 57.88 11.91 -97.17
C LYS A 66 56.50 11.25 -97.36
N ARG A 67 56.47 10.04 -97.93
CA ARG A 67 55.24 9.25 -98.12
C ARG A 67 54.80 8.50 -96.86
N HIS A 68 55.60 8.51 -95.80
CA HIS A 68 55.24 7.87 -94.55
C HIS A 68 54.20 8.69 -93.80
N GLN A 69 53.15 8.01 -93.32
CA GLN A 69 52.09 8.67 -92.57
C GLN A 69 52.56 8.97 -91.15
N LEU A 70 52.59 10.26 -90.80
CA LEU A 70 52.96 10.76 -89.48
C LEU A 70 51.71 11.19 -88.71
N ILE A 71 51.59 10.74 -87.46
CA ILE A 71 50.53 11.10 -86.53
C ILE A 71 51.10 11.77 -85.28
N ASP A 72 50.24 12.35 -84.45
CA ASP A 72 50.65 12.82 -83.14
C ASP A 72 51.22 11.67 -82.30
N PRO A 73 52.20 11.93 -81.42
CA PRO A 73 52.85 10.89 -80.65
C PRO A 73 51.86 10.11 -79.80
N VAL A 74 51.90 8.78 -79.92
CA VAL A 74 51.07 7.86 -79.14
C VAL A 74 51.92 6.74 -78.58
N GLU A 75 51.61 6.32 -77.35
CA GLU A 75 52.18 5.11 -76.75
C GLU A 75 51.57 3.87 -77.41
N ASN A 76 52.34 2.77 -77.45
CA ASN A 76 51.95 1.47 -78.01
C ASN A 76 51.41 1.57 -79.45
N LEU A 77 52.27 2.03 -80.37
CA LEU A 77 51.93 2.16 -81.80
C LEU A 77 51.53 0.82 -82.40
N GLU A 78 52.11 -0.28 -81.91
CA GLU A 78 51.86 -1.65 -82.33
C GLU A 78 50.38 -2.04 -82.18
N ASP A 79 49.71 -1.61 -81.09
CA ASP A 79 48.29 -1.92 -80.83
C ASP A 79 47.33 -1.24 -81.82
N ARG A 80 47.82 -0.22 -82.54
CA ARG A 80 47.05 0.49 -83.58
C ARG A 80 47.27 -0.09 -84.97
N MET A 81 48.07 -1.15 -85.08
CA MET A 81 48.41 -1.80 -86.33
C MET A 81 47.75 -3.17 -86.43
N CYS A 82 47.31 -3.51 -87.64
CA CYS A 82 46.84 -4.85 -87.92
C CYS A 82 48.02 -5.81 -87.98
N LEU A 83 48.12 -6.71 -87.00
CA LEU A 83 49.18 -7.73 -86.91
C LEU A 83 49.28 -8.66 -88.14
N LYS A 84 48.24 -8.73 -88.98
CA LYS A 84 48.23 -9.56 -90.20
C LYS A 84 48.77 -8.83 -91.44
N HIS A 85 48.62 -7.51 -91.48
CA HIS A 85 48.77 -6.74 -92.72
C HIS A 85 49.74 -5.56 -92.57
N ASP A 86 50.22 -5.29 -91.36
CA ASP A 86 51.07 -4.14 -91.01
C ASP A 86 50.49 -2.82 -91.52
N LYS A 87 49.17 -2.69 -91.44
CA LYS A 87 48.40 -1.49 -91.80
C LYS A 87 47.65 -0.92 -90.61
N PRO A 88 47.46 0.42 -90.53
CA PRO A 88 46.70 1.05 -89.46
C PRO A 88 45.27 0.51 -89.34
N LEU A 89 44.80 0.35 -88.11
CA LEU A 89 43.43 -0.04 -87.78
C LEU A 89 42.51 1.18 -87.85
N GLU A 90 42.06 1.53 -89.04
CA GLU A 90 41.23 2.73 -89.30
C GLU A 90 39.73 2.44 -89.39
N LEU A 91 39.34 1.17 -89.37
CA LEU A 91 37.96 0.71 -89.49
C LEU A 91 37.52 -0.11 -88.27
N PHE A 92 36.22 -0.21 -88.05
CA PHE A 92 35.61 -1.05 -87.02
C PHE A 92 34.61 -2.02 -87.65
N CYS A 93 34.85 -3.32 -87.46
CA CYS A 93 33.93 -4.37 -87.85
C CYS A 93 32.84 -4.52 -86.78
N LYS A 94 31.59 -4.18 -87.11
CA LYS A 94 30.44 -4.29 -86.20
C LYS A 94 30.03 -5.73 -85.93
N THR A 95 30.25 -6.62 -86.88
CA THR A 95 29.92 -8.05 -86.72
C THR A 95 30.80 -8.69 -85.64
N ASP A 96 32.12 -8.49 -85.73
CA ASP A 96 33.09 -9.14 -84.84
C ASP A 96 33.54 -8.25 -83.68
N HIS A 97 33.07 -7.01 -83.63
CA HIS A 97 33.39 -6.02 -82.59
C HIS A 97 34.90 -5.76 -82.43
N THR A 98 35.63 -5.70 -83.56
CA THR A 98 37.08 -5.51 -83.56
C THR A 98 37.51 -4.42 -84.54
N CYS A 99 38.61 -3.74 -84.23
CA CYS A 99 39.23 -2.78 -85.13
C CYS A 99 39.98 -3.53 -86.23
N VAL A 100 39.82 -3.10 -87.48
CA VAL A 100 40.39 -3.75 -88.66
C VAL A 100 41.04 -2.72 -89.58
N CYS A 101 42.02 -3.15 -90.40
CA CYS A 101 42.60 -2.31 -91.44
C CYS A 101 41.83 -2.41 -92.77
N MET A 102 42.15 -1.55 -93.74
CA MET A 102 41.54 -1.57 -95.08
C MET A 102 41.72 -2.88 -95.86
N LEU A 103 42.77 -3.66 -95.59
CA LEU A 103 43.00 -4.95 -96.29
C LEU A 103 42.13 -6.07 -95.72
N CYS A 104 41.86 -6.03 -94.40
CA CYS A 104 40.97 -6.98 -93.73
C CYS A 104 39.56 -6.98 -94.35
N THR A 105 39.07 -5.84 -94.84
CA THR A 105 37.73 -5.74 -95.45
C THR A 105 37.65 -6.35 -96.84
N GLY A 106 38.79 -6.56 -97.53
CA GLY A 106 38.83 -7.27 -98.81
C GLY A 106 38.92 -8.79 -98.66
N LEU A 107 39.26 -9.26 -97.46
CA LEU A 107 39.60 -10.64 -97.14
C LEU A 107 38.67 -11.17 -96.04
N ASP A 108 39.16 -11.23 -94.80
CA ASP A 108 38.53 -11.89 -93.66
C ASP A 108 37.18 -11.26 -93.25
N HIS A 109 36.96 -9.96 -93.51
CA HIS A 109 35.75 -9.23 -93.12
C HIS A 109 34.92 -8.77 -94.34
N LYS A 110 35.06 -9.44 -95.49
CA LYS A 110 34.45 -9.01 -96.77
C LYS A 110 32.93 -8.90 -96.75
N MET A 111 32.26 -9.72 -95.97
CA MET A 111 30.80 -9.74 -95.83
C MET A 111 30.31 -9.13 -94.51
N HIS A 112 31.21 -8.54 -93.71
CA HIS A 112 30.86 -7.98 -92.42
C HIS A 112 30.53 -6.49 -92.54
N ASP A 113 29.69 -5.99 -91.63
CA ASP A 113 29.37 -4.56 -91.58
C ASP A 113 30.58 -3.82 -90.98
N VAL A 114 31.32 -3.11 -91.83
CA VAL A 114 32.51 -2.37 -91.46
C VAL A 114 32.28 -0.88 -91.68
N VAL A 115 32.59 -0.08 -90.64
CA VAL A 115 32.48 1.39 -90.67
C VAL A 115 33.81 2.05 -90.31
N PRO A 116 34.01 3.34 -90.61
CA PRO A 116 35.15 4.08 -90.10
C PRO A 116 35.24 3.97 -88.56
N LEU A 117 36.44 3.78 -88.02
CA LEU A 117 36.67 3.58 -86.59
C LEU A 117 36.08 4.72 -85.74
N LYS A 118 36.19 5.96 -86.23
CA LYS A 118 35.60 7.14 -85.58
C LYS A 118 34.08 7.01 -85.41
N GLU A 119 33.38 6.50 -86.43
CA GLU A 119 31.93 6.30 -86.36
C GLU A 119 31.58 5.17 -85.37
N GLY A 120 32.32 4.06 -85.42
CA GLY A 120 32.15 2.95 -84.47
C GLY A 120 32.36 3.39 -83.01
N TYR A 121 33.39 4.20 -82.77
CA TYR A 121 33.68 4.80 -81.46
C TYR A 121 32.54 5.69 -80.97
N GLU A 122 32.11 6.68 -81.76
CA GLU A 122 31.05 7.62 -81.33
C GLU A 122 29.72 6.91 -81.10
N ARG A 123 29.39 5.91 -81.93
CA ARG A 123 28.19 5.09 -81.73
C ARG A 123 28.27 4.29 -80.44
N LYS A 124 29.41 3.61 -80.19
CA LYS A 124 29.57 2.81 -78.97
C LYS A 124 29.54 3.68 -77.71
N LYS A 125 30.14 4.86 -77.78
CA LYS A 125 30.10 5.87 -76.73
C LYS A 125 28.67 6.33 -76.44
N ALA A 126 27.87 6.58 -77.48
CA ALA A 126 26.45 6.93 -77.33
C ALA A 126 25.63 5.79 -76.71
N GLU A 127 25.85 4.54 -77.12
CA GLU A 127 25.22 3.35 -76.50
C GLU A 127 25.54 3.23 -75.00
N LEU A 128 26.81 3.46 -74.64
CA LEU A 128 27.25 3.43 -73.24
C LEU A 128 26.59 4.54 -72.43
N TRP A 129 26.54 5.78 -72.94
CA TRP A 129 25.86 6.87 -72.25
C TRP A 129 24.36 6.65 -72.10
N LYS A 130 23.71 6.03 -73.09
CA LYS A 130 22.30 5.66 -73.00
C LYS A 130 22.09 4.61 -71.90
N THR A 131 22.89 3.54 -71.91
CA THR A 131 22.84 2.47 -70.91
C THR A 131 23.13 3.01 -69.51
N GLU A 132 24.09 3.92 -69.38
CA GLU A 132 24.44 4.58 -68.12
C GLU A 132 23.27 5.41 -67.59
N ALA A 133 22.62 6.21 -68.44
CA ALA A 133 21.47 7.01 -68.05
C ALA A 133 20.28 6.14 -67.61
N GLU A 134 19.99 5.06 -68.33
CA GLU A 134 18.94 4.09 -67.98
C GLU A 134 19.25 3.40 -66.64
N THR A 135 20.50 3.01 -66.42
CA THR A 135 20.96 2.40 -65.17
C THR A 135 20.83 3.38 -64.01
N GLN A 136 21.20 4.64 -64.21
CA GLN A 136 21.11 5.66 -63.19
C GLN A 136 19.66 6.00 -62.81
N GLN A 137 18.74 6.03 -63.78
CA GLN A 137 17.30 6.16 -63.52
C GLN A 137 16.78 4.97 -62.71
N MET A 138 17.18 3.74 -63.05
CA MET A 138 16.81 2.55 -62.30
C MET A 138 17.34 2.57 -60.86
N ILE A 139 18.55 3.07 -60.64
CA ILE A 139 19.13 3.25 -59.30
C ILE A 139 18.29 4.24 -58.49
N GLN A 140 17.99 5.42 -59.06
CA GLN A 140 17.17 6.43 -58.39
C GLN A 140 15.78 5.90 -58.03
N LYS A 141 15.14 5.15 -58.95
CA LYS A 141 13.84 4.52 -58.69
C LYS A 141 13.92 3.52 -57.54
N ARG A 142 14.97 2.70 -57.46
CA ARG A 142 15.18 1.75 -56.36
C ARG A 142 15.50 2.46 -55.05
N GLN A 143 16.23 3.56 -55.06
CA GLN A 143 16.49 4.38 -53.87
C GLN A 143 15.18 4.94 -53.30
N LEU A 144 14.31 5.51 -54.13
CA LEU A 144 12.99 5.98 -53.70
C LEU A 144 12.16 4.83 -53.11
N LYS A 145 12.17 3.65 -53.76
CA LYS A 145 11.44 2.48 -53.26
C LYS A 145 11.96 2.00 -51.90
N ILE A 146 13.27 2.06 -51.68
CA ILE A 146 13.87 1.72 -50.38
C ILE A 146 13.37 2.68 -49.30
N GLU A 147 13.33 3.98 -49.57
CA GLU A 147 12.84 4.97 -48.61
C GLU A 147 11.34 4.80 -48.31
N GLU A 148 10.51 4.49 -49.31
CA GLU A 148 9.09 4.14 -49.10
C GLU A 148 8.93 2.92 -48.19
N ILE A 149 9.72 1.86 -48.42
CA ILE A 149 9.64 0.63 -47.62
C ILE A 149 10.10 0.89 -46.19
N LYS A 150 11.20 1.64 -45.99
CA LYS A 150 11.67 2.03 -44.66
C LYS A 150 10.58 2.76 -43.88
N HIS A 151 9.98 3.78 -44.49
CA HIS A 151 8.89 4.54 -43.87
C HIS A 151 7.69 3.64 -43.52
N SER A 152 7.33 2.71 -44.41
CA SER A 152 6.26 1.73 -44.14
C SER A 152 6.59 0.81 -42.96
N VAL A 153 7.85 0.39 -42.81
CA VAL A 153 8.32 -0.44 -41.70
C VAL A 153 8.27 0.36 -40.39
N ASP A 154 8.69 1.62 -40.41
CA ASP A 154 8.66 2.49 -39.23
C ASP A 154 7.22 2.70 -38.74
N LEU A 155 6.29 3.01 -39.64
CA LEU A 155 4.85 3.11 -39.32
C LEU A 155 4.29 1.80 -38.74
N SER A 156 4.64 0.65 -39.35
CA SER A 156 4.20 -0.66 -38.84
C SER A 156 4.75 -0.95 -37.45
N LYS A 157 5.95 -0.45 -37.13
CA LYS A 157 6.55 -0.60 -35.80
C LYS A 157 5.85 0.28 -34.77
N GLU A 158 5.58 1.54 -35.11
CA GLU A 158 4.80 2.45 -34.26
C GLU A 158 3.39 1.92 -33.97
N GLU A 159 2.76 1.29 -34.98
CA GLU A 159 1.47 0.61 -34.82
C GLU A 159 1.56 -0.54 -33.81
N ALA A 160 2.53 -1.44 -33.98
CA ALA A 160 2.72 -2.58 -33.09
C ALA A 160 3.03 -2.13 -31.65
N ASP A 161 3.87 -1.11 -31.47
CA ASP A 161 4.18 -0.54 -30.16
C ASP A 161 2.91 0.04 -29.49
N ARG A 162 2.03 0.67 -30.28
CA ARG A 162 0.74 1.18 -29.78
C ARG A 162 -0.22 0.07 -29.38
N GLU A 163 -0.39 -0.95 -30.21
CA GLU A 163 -1.24 -2.12 -29.87
C GLU A 163 -0.76 -2.81 -28.60
N VAL A 164 0.57 -2.95 -28.43
CA VAL A 164 1.16 -3.49 -27.20
C VAL A 164 0.83 -2.60 -26.00
N ALA A 165 0.99 -1.28 -26.12
CA ALA A 165 0.71 -0.34 -25.03
C ALA A 165 -0.77 -0.38 -24.60
N GLU A 166 -1.70 -0.40 -25.57
CA GLU A 166 -3.14 -0.53 -25.32
C GLU A 166 -3.46 -1.86 -24.63
N GLY A 167 -2.86 -2.97 -25.09
CA GLY A 167 -3.01 -4.27 -24.46
C GLY A 167 -2.52 -4.28 -23.01
N VAL A 168 -1.31 -3.74 -22.76
CA VAL A 168 -0.74 -3.64 -21.41
C VAL A 168 -1.63 -2.79 -20.49
N GLN A 169 -2.19 -1.69 -20.99
CA GLN A 169 -3.11 -0.84 -20.22
C GLN A 169 -4.35 -1.61 -19.75
N VAL A 170 -4.97 -2.41 -20.63
CA VAL A 170 -6.15 -3.23 -20.27
C VAL A 170 -5.82 -4.24 -19.18
N PHE A 171 -4.71 -4.98 -19.33
CA PHE A 171 -4.30 -5.96 -18.31
C PHE A 171 -3.90 -5.30 -16.98
N THR A 172 -3.30 -4.11 -17.02
CA THR A 172 -2.98 -3.33 -15.82
C THR A 172 -4.25 -2.93 -15.08
N ALA A 173 -5.24 -2.38 -15.80
CA ALA A 173 -6.52 -2.01 -15.20
C ALA A 173 -7.27 -3.22 -14.60
N LEU A 174 -7.22 -4.37 -15.28
CA LEU A 174 -7.81 -5.62 -14.78
C LEU A 174 -7.13 -6.07 -13.48
N LYS A 175 -5.79 -6.06 -13.44
CA LYS A 175 -5.01 -6.42 -12.25
C LYS A 175 -5.37 -5.53 -11.07
N GLU A 176 -5.35 -4.20 -11.27
CA GLU A 176 -5.72 -3.24 -10.23
C GLU A 176 -7.15 -3.45 -9.74
N SER A 177 -8.07 -3.80 -10.64
CA SER A 177 -9.45 -4.10 -10.26
C SER A 177 -9.58 -5.35 -9.39
N VAL A 178 -8.85 -6.40 -9.71
CA VAL A 178 -8.84 -7.64 -8.90
C VAL A 178 -8.21 -7.37 -7.53
N GLU A 179 -7.09 -6.65 -7.47
CA GLU A 179 -6.43 -6.27 -6.21
C GLU A 179 -7.36 -5.44 -5.32
N ARG A 180 -8.07 -4.47 -5.89
CA ARG A 180 -9.04 -3.65 -5.15
C ARG A 180 -10.18 -4.49 -4.57
N ASN A 181 -10.77 -5.36 -5.39
CA ASN A 181 -11.86 -6.24 -4.96
C ASN A 181 -11.42 -7.23 -3.87
N LEU A 182 -10.19 -7.75 -3.98
CA LEU A 182 -9.61 -8.64 -2.97
C LEU A 182 -9.45 -7.91 -1.62
N ASN A 183 -8.95 -6.68 -1.64
CA ASN A 183 -8.79 -5.86 -0.44
C ASN A 183 -10.14 -5.53 0.22
N GLU A 184 -11.15 -5.16 -0.57
CA GLU A 184 -12.50 -4.89 -0.06
C GLU A 184 -13.15 -6.15 0.57
N PHE A 185 -12.95 -7.31 -0.05
CA PHE A 185 -13.41 -8.58 0.49
C PHE A 185 -12.77 -8.91 1.84
N ILE A 186 -11.44 -8.76 1.96
CA ILE A 186 -10.71 -8.98 3.21
C ILE A 186 -11.22 -8.04 4.31
N GLN A 187 -11.30 -6.73 4.02
CA GLN A 187 -11.80 -5.74 4.99
C GLN A 187 -13.22 -6.03 5.45
N THR A 188 -14.09 -6.50 4.56
CA THR A 188 -15.46 -6.88 4.91
C THR A 188 -15.49 -8.04 5.90
N ILE A 189 -14.65 -9.05 5.71
CA ILE A 189 -14.56 -10.21 6.61
C ILE A 189 -13.99 -9.78 7.97
N GLU A 190 -12.88 -9.03 7.98
CA GLU A 190 -12.25 -8.54 9.19
C GLU A 190 -13.20 -7.65 10.01
N GLY A 191 -13.92 -6.74 9.34
CA GLY A 191 -14.94 -5.90 9.99
C GLY A 191 -16.06 -6.71 10.63
N LYS A 192 -16.57 -7.74 9.93
CA LYS A 192 -17.58 -8.66 10.47
C LYS A 192 -17.05 -9.46 11.67
N GLN A 193 -15.80 -9.93 11.62
CA GLN A 193 -15.18 -10.65 12.73
C GLN A 193 -14.99 -9.75 13.95
N ASN A 194 -14.45 -8.53 13.77
CA ASN A 194 -14.26 -7.58 14.86
C ASN A 194 -15.57 -7.19 15.55
N MET A 195 -16.65 -6.98 14.79
CA MET A 195 -17.97 -6.71 15.37
C MET A 195 -18.49 -7.89 16.22
N ARG A 196 -18.32 -9.12 15.73
CA ARG A 196 -18.72 -10.33 16.47
C ARG A 196 -17.89 -10.52 17.74
N MET A 197 -16.58 -10.30 17.64
CA MET A 197 -15.66 -10.41 18.77
C MET A 197 -16.00 -9.38 19.85
N LYS A 198 -16.20 -8.11 19.48
CA LYS A 198 -16.61 -7.06 20.42
C LYS A 198 -17.94 -7.39 21.11
N ARG A 199 -18.92 -7.89 20.36
CA ARG A 199 -20.21 -8.31 20.93
C ARG A 199 -20.05 -9.47 21.92
N ALA A 200 -19.18 -10.43 21.63
CA ALA A 200 -18.87 -11.53 22.53
C ALA A 200 -18.16 -11.04 23.81
N GLU A 201 -17.20 -10.12 23.68
CA GLU A 201 -16.52 -9.49 24.82
C GLU A 201 -17.50 -8.72 25.73
N ASP A 202 -18.44 -7.98 25.15
CA ASP A 202 -19.47 -7.26 25.91
C ASP A 202 -20.38 -8.22 26.68
N PHE A 203 -20.80 -9.33 26.06
CA PHE A 203 -21.57 -10.39 26.74
C PHE A 203 -20.76 -11.07 27.87
N ILE A 204 -19.47 -11.36 27.65
CA ILE A 204 -18.61 -11.95 28.67
C ILE A 204 -18.53 -11.02 29.88
N LYS A 205 -18.31 -9.72 29.67
CA LYS A 205 -18.26 -8.73 30.76
C LYS A 205 -19.56 -8.66 31.55
N GLU A 206 -20.71 -8.73 30.87
CA GLU A 206 -22.03 -8.74 31.53
C GLU A 206 -22.18 -9.98 32.42
N LEU A 207 -21.84 -11.16 31.91
CA LEU A 207 -21.88 -12.42 32.66
C LEU A 207 -20.90 -12.43 33.84
N GLU A 208 -19.69 -11.89 33.68
CA GLU A 208 -18.72 -11.76 34.76
C GLU A 208 -19.24 -10.88 35.91
N GLN A 209 -19.93 -9.78 35.58
CA GLN A 209 -20.58 -8.92 36.56
C GLN A 209 -21.72 -9.66 37.28
N GLU A 210 -22.55 -10.39 36.54
CA GLU A 210 -23.64 -11.18 37.12
C GLU A 210 -23.10 -12.25 38.09
N ILE A 211 -22.05 -12.99 37.69
CA ILE A 211 -21.37 -13.96 38.54
C ILE A 211 -20.86 -13.31 39.83
N SER A 212 -20.25 -12.12 39.74
CA SER A 212 -19.77 -11.38 40.90
C SER A 212 -20.90 -11.02 41.87
N GLN A 213 -22.04 -10.55 41.34
CA GLN A 213 -23.22 -10.24 42.14
C GLN A 213 -23.81 -11.49 42.80
N LEU A 214 -23.91 -12.60 42.07
CA LEU A 214 -24.43 -13.87 42.59
C LEU A 214 -23.52 -14.42 43.71
N LYS A 215 -22.20 -14.37 43.54
CA LYS A 215 -21.25 -14.75 44.60
C LYS A 215 -21.44 -13.93 45.87
N LYS A 216 -21.64 -12.61 45.75
CA LYS A 216 -21.91 -11.73 46.90
C LYS A 216 -23.23 -12.06 47.60
N ARG A 217 -24.28 -12.42 46.85
CA ARG A 217 -25.56 -12.85 47.44
C ARG A 217 -25.42 -14.20 48.16
N SER A 218 -24.66 -15.13 47.60
CA SER A 218 -24.40 -16.44 48.21
C SER A 218 -23.68 -16.32 49.54
N SER A 219 -22.61 -15.51 49.61
CA SER A 219 -21.84 -15.35 50.86
C SER A 219 -22.67 -14.73 51.98
N VAL A 220 -23.56 -13.79 51.65
CA VAL A 220 -24.52 -13.21 52.62
C VAL A 220 -25.53 -14.28 53.09
N ALA A 221 -26.08 -15.08 52.19
CA ALA A 221 -27.01 -16.15 52.56
C ALA A 221 -26.35 -17.20 53.47
N GLU A 222 -25.11 -17.57 53.18
CA GLU A 222 -24.32 -18.48 54.01
C GLU A 222 -24.07 -17.90 55.41
N HIS A 223 -23.70 -16.61 55.52
CA HIS A 223 -23.47 -15.93 56.80
C HIS A 223 -24.76 -15.87 57.64
N LEU A 224 -25.89 -15.53 57.04
CA LEU A 224 -27.18 -15.40 57.71
C LEU A 224 -27.78 -16.75 58.16
N SER A 225 -27.49 -17.85 57.46
CA SER A 225 -27.92 -19.20 57.88
C SER A 225 -27.30 -19.65 59.21
N ARG A 226 -26.27 -18.93 59.67
CA ARG A 226 -25.44 -19.31 60.82
C ARG A 226 -25.89 -18.67 62.14
N THR A 227 -27.09 -18.13 62.33
CA THR A 227 -27.56 -17.65 63.67
C THR A 227 -28.32 -18.74 64.44
N SER A 228 -28.01 -18.93 65.73
CA SER A 228 -28.27 -20.18 66.49
C SER A 228 -29.72 -20.41 66.95
N ARG A 229 -30.66 -19.50 66.68
CA ARG A 229 -32.09 -19.73 67.00
C ARG A 229 -33.05 -18.94 66.11
N LEU A 230 -32.56 -17.96 65.35
CA LEU A 230 -33.40 -17.11 64.50
C LEU A 230 -33.68 -17.78 63.15
N ILE A 231 -34.90 -17.57 62.64
CA ILE A 231 -35.28 -17.90 61.27
C ILE A 231 -35.33 -16.60 60.49
N LEU A 232 -34.54 -16.52 59.43
CA LEU A 232 -34.52 -15.39 58.50
C LEU A 232 -35.20 -15.79 57.19
N SER A 233 -36.05 -14.92 56.66
CA SER A 233 -36.62 -15.09 55.31
C SER A 233 -35.52 -15.06 54.23
N ARG A 234 -35.74 -15.72 53.09
CA ARG A 234 -34.78 -15.78 51.96
C ARG A 234 -34.29 -14.42 51.46
N ASN A 235 -35.12 -13.37 51.55
CA ASN A 235 -34.77 -12.01 51.14
C ASN A 235 -34.10 -11.17 52.26
N GLY A 236 -33.88 -11.74 53.44
CA GLY A 236 -33.26 -11.08 54.60
C GLY A 236 -34.11 -9.96 55.23
N LYS A 237 -35.41 -9.87 54.92
CA LYS A 237 -36.29 -8.79 55.42
C LYS A 237 -37.16 -9.17 56.61
N GLN A 238 -37.26 -10.46 56.94
CA GLN A 238 -38.06 -10.95 58.06
C GLN A 238 -37.21 -11.78 59.01
N VAL A 239 -37.42 -11.59 60.31
CA VAL A 239 -36.78 -12.38 61.37
C VAL A 239 -37.80 -12.82 62.41
N SER A 240 -37.79 -14.11 62.77
CA SER A 240 -38.59 -14.69 63.85
C SER A 240 -37.76 -15.64 64.72
N ASP A 241 -38.25 -15.94 65.93
CA ASP A 241 -37.68 -16.99 66.76
C ASP A 241 -37.97 -18.37 66.14
N GLY A 242 -37.01 -19.28 66.13
CA GLY A 242 -37.11 -20.60 65.51
C GLY A 242 -37.45 -21.75 66.45
N GLU A 243 -37.89 -21.44 67.69
CA GLU A 243 -38.19 -22.35 68.81
C GLU A 243 -37.01 -23.18 69.32
N VAL A 244 -36.24 -23.83 68.44
CA VAL A 244 -35.12 -24.72 68.75
C VAL A 244 -33.78 -24.00 68.57
N ARG A 245 -32.94 -24.04 69.62
CA ARG A 245 -31.55 -23.59 69.54
C ARG A 245 -30.75 -24.60 68.68
N LYS A 246 -30.21 -24.14 67.56
CA LYS A 246 -29.28 -24.87 66.71
C LYS A 246 -27.88 -24.85 67.34
N ASN A 247 -27.28 -26.03 67.48
CA ASN A 247 -25.87 -26.16 67.89
C ASN A 247 -24.97 -25.75 66.72
N LEU A 248 -24.59 -24.48 66.68
CA LEU A 248 -23.70 -23.92 65.66
C LEU A 248 -22.33 -23.61 66.26
N PRO A 249 -21.23 -23.68 65.47
CA PRO A 249 -19.91 -23.27 65.92
C PRO A 249 -19.92 -21.82 66.44
N ASP A 250 -19.22 -21.59 67.55
CA ASP A 250 -19.04 -20.25 68.08
C ASP A 250 -18.21 -19.39 67.12
N ASN A 251 -18.55 -18.11 67.03
CA ASN A 251 -17.77 -17.11 66.29
C ASN A 251 -17.91 -15.73 66.93
N PRO A 252 -16.95 -14.80 66.76
CA PRO A 252 -16.96 -13.50 67.44
C PRO A 252 -18.18 -12.62 67.12
N GLU A 253 -18.77 -12.77 65.93
CA GLU A 253 -19.91 -11.97 65.46
C GLU A 253 -21.27 -12.48 65.99
N ARG A 254 -21.30 -13.66 66.62
CA ARG A 254 -22.52 -14.32 67.12
C ARG A 254 -22.89 -13.86 68.53
N PHE A 255 -24.17 -13.52 68.71
CA PHE A 255 -24.78 -13.40 70.04
C PHE A 255 -24.90 -14.77 70.73
N SER A 256 -24.27 -14.96 71.89
CA SER A 256 -24.25 -16.27 72.57
C SER A 256 -25.58 -16.64 73.21
N ASP A 257 -26.19 -15.71 73.96
CA ASP A 257 -27.31 -16.00 74.86
C ASP A 257 -28.60 -15.25 74.51
N TRP A 258 -28.53 -14.36 73.51
CA TRP A 258 -29.65 -13.49 73.14
C TRP A 258 -30.10 -13.71 71.69
N ASN A 259 -31.41 -13.78 71.50
CA ASN A 259 -32.06 -13.89 70.20
C ASN A 259 -32.08 -12.53 69.47
N CYS A 260 -30.92 -12.08 69.02
CA CYS A 260 -30.75 -10.79 68.35
C CYS A 260 -29.96 -10.93 67.05
N VAL A 261 -30.16 -9.99 66.13
CA VAL A 261 -29.43 -9.90 64.86
C VAL A 261 -29.18 -8.43 64.52
N LEU A 262 -28.05 -8.16 63.87
CA LEU A 262 -27.74 -6.86 63.29
C LEU A 262 -28.10 -6.84 61.81
N GLY A 263 -28.52 -5.68 61.32
CA GLY A 263 -28.64 -5.42 59.88
C GLY A 263 -27.29 -5.55 59.18
N ASN A 264 -27.30 -5.84 57.88
CA ASN A 264 -26.08 -5.99 57.09
C ASN A 264 -25.49 -4.67 56.59
N GLN A 265 -26.28 -3.60 56.59
CA GLN A 265 -25.86 -2.26 56.20
C GLN A 265 -25.57 -1.46 57.47
N SER A 266 -24.31 -1.04 57.61
CA SER A 266 -23.92 -0.04 58.59
C SER A 266 -23.92 1.36 57.98
N PHE A 267 -23.97 2.34 58.87
CA PHE A 267 -23.78 3.74 58.55
C PHE A 267 -22.90 4.39 59.62
N SER A 268 -22.12 5.39 59.22
CA SER A 268 -21.20 6.12 60.10
C SER A 268 -21.23 7.63 59.85
N SER A 269 -22.24 8.10 59.13
CA SER A 269 -22.52 9.50 58.80
C SER A 269 -23.90 9.60 58.16
N GLY A 270 -24.46 10.80 58.15
CA GLY A 270 -25.72 11.15 57.54
C GLY A 270 -26.94 10.73 58.34
N ARG A 271 -28.10 10.88 57.69
CA ARG A 271 -29.41 10.54 58.23
C ARG A 271 -29.87 9.20 57.68
N PHE A 272 -30.34 8.34 58.57
CA PHE A 272 -30.80 6.99 58.23
C PHE A 272 -32.20 6.75 58.79
N TYR A 273 -33.08 6.14 58.00
CA TYR A 273 -34.44 5.81 58.41
C TYR A 273 -34.83 4.42 57.93
N PHE A 274 -35.49 3.65 58.80
CA PHE A 274 -36.06 2.36 58.44
C PHE A 274 -37.34 2.07 59.24
N GLU A 275 -38.27 1.35 58.62
CA GLU A 275 -39.52 0.95 59.25
C GLU A 275 -39.57 -0.55 59.50
N VAL A 276 -40.08 -0.93 60.67
CA VAL A 276 -40.24 -2.33 61.08
C VAL A 276 -41.69 -2.58 61.47
N GLN A 277 -42.34 -3.51 60.76
CA GLN A 277 -43.64 -4.01 61.16
C GLN A 277 -43.47 -4.94 62.37
N VAL A 278 -44.21 -4.62 63.42
CA VAL A 278 -44.25 -5.34 64.71
C VAL A 278 -45.63 -5.91 65.02
N LYS A 279 -46.57 -5.80 64.08
CA LYS A 279 -47.95 -6.28 64.17
C LYS A 279 -48.04 -7.73 64.67
N GLY A 280 -48.87 -7.93 65.70
CA GLY A 280 -49.14 -9.25 66.28
C GLY A 280 -48.03 -9.78 67.21
N LYS A 281 -47.06 -8.95 67.60
CA LYS A 281 -46.01 -9.32 68.54
C LYS A 281 -46.32 -8.80 69.94
N THR A 282 -45.99 -9.60 70.95
CA THR A 282 -46.11 -9.23 72.37
C THR A 282 -44.76 -8.93 73.03
N GLU A 283 -43.67 -9.20 72.32
CA GLU A 283 -42.31 -8.93 72.77
C GLU A 283 -41.38 -8.68 71.58
N TRP A 284 -40.56 -7.62 71.66
CA TRP A 284 -39.47 -7.34 70.71
C TRP A 284 -38.53 -6.27 71.25
N ASN A 285 -37.34 -6.16 70.65
CA ASN A 285 -36.44 -5.01 70.84
C ASN A 285 -35.98 -4.53 69.47
N LEU A 286 -36.01 -3.21 69.27
CA LEU A 286 -35.70 -2.56 68.01
C LEU A 286 -34.87 -1.30 68.25
N GLY A 287 -33.95 -1.01 67.34
CA GLY A 287 -33.18 0.23 67.39
C GLY A 287 -31.89 0.11 66.61
N VAL A 288 -30.83 0.72 67.13
CA VAL A 288 -29.49 0.66 66.53
C VAL A 288 -28.44 0.32 67.57
N ALA A 289 -27.35 -0.29 67.13
CA ALA A 289 -26.24 -0.66 67.98
C ALA A 289 -24.89 -0.40 67.29
N ARG A 290 -23.86 -0.13 68.09
CA ARG A 290 -22.48 0.05 67.65
C ARG A 290 -21.87 -1.24 67.08
N GLU A 291 -20.83 -1.12 66.26
CA GLU A 291 -20.06 -2.26 65.72
C GLU A 291 -19.36 -3.06 66.82
N SER A 292 -18.81 -2.35 67.81
CA SER A 292 -17.99 -2.88 68.90
C SER A 292 -18.74 -3.55 70.05
N ILE A 293 -20.08 -3.61 70.01
CA ILE A 293 -20.88 -4.14 71.13
C ILE A 293 -20.43 -5.53 71.58
N ASN A 294 -20.51 -5.78 72.88
CA ASN A 294 -20.33 -7.12 73.41
C ASN A 294 -21.47 -8.04 72.91
N ARG A 295 -21.10 -9.20 72.36
CA ARG A 295 -22.04 -10.21 71.86
C ARG A 295 -22.06 -11.48 72.72
N LYS A 296 -21.29 -11.54 73.81
CA LYS A 296 -21.11 -12.74 74.63
C LYS A 296 -21.62 -12.55 76.06
N GLY A 297 -22.29 -13.56 76.60
CA GLY A 297 -22.82 -13.55 77.97
C GLY A 297 -24.04 -12.66 78.16
N ALA A 298 -24.21 -12.17 79.39
CA ALA A 298 -25.24 -11.19 79.72
C ALA A 298 -24.94 -9.84 79.04
N ILE A 299 -25.92 -9.27 78.35
CA ILE A 299 -25.79 -7.99 77.65
C ILE A 299 -26.69 -6.97 78.32
N THR A 300 -26.09 -5.93 78.89
CA THR A 300 -26.80 -4.72 79.34
C THR A 300 -27.06 -3.82 78.15
N ARG A 301 -28.32 -3.45 77.92
CA ARG A 301 -28.72 -2.58 76.81
C ARG A 301 -28.87 -1.16 77.33
N SER A 302 -27.91 -0.31 76.99
CA SER A 302 -27.93 1.12 77.27
C SER A 302 -27.07 1.87 76.24
N PRO A 303 -27.22 3.21 76.11
CA PRO A 303 -26.34 4.03 75.30
C PRO A 303 -24.86 3.88 75.66
N GLU A 304 -24.53 3.78 76.95
CA GLU A 304 -23.17 3.52 77.44
C GLU A 304 -22.58 2.22 76.83
N ASN A 305 -23.40 1.17 76.74
CA ASN A 305 -23.02 -0.12 76.17
C ASN A 305 -23.19 -0.19 74.64
N GLY A 306 -23.50 0.95 73.99
CA GLY A 306 -23.59 1.06 72.53
C GLY A 306 -24.92 0.62 71.94
N PHE A 307 -26.01 0.63 72.71
CA PHE A 307 -27.36 0.32 72.25
C PHE A 307 -28.31 1.51 72.43
N TRP A 308 -29.06 1.86 71.38
CA TRP A 308 -30.18 2.80 71.45
C TRP A 308 -31.42 2.07 70.97
N THR A 309 -32.16 1.49 71.91
CA THR A 309 -33.23 0.55 71.59
C THR A 309 -34.49 0.80 72.38
N LEU A 310 -35.63 0.65 71.70
CA LEU A 310 -36.95 0.56 72.27
C LEU A 310 -37.36 -0.91 72.40
N HIS A 311 -38.03 -1.28 73.49
CA HIS A 311 -38.56 -2.62 73.65
C HIS A 311 -40.05 -2.65 73.96
N LEU A 312 -40.65 -3.80 73.65
CA LEU A 312 -41.98 -4.20 74.12
C LEU A 312 -41.82 -5.45 74.98
N ARG A 313 -42.46 -5.46 76.16
CA ARG A 313 -42.64 -6.62 77.03
C ARG A 313 -44.11 -6.80 77.38
N ASN A 314 -44.50 -8.03 77.73
CA ASN A 314 -45.83 -8.38 78.24
C ASN A 314 -47.03 -7.92 77.38
N GLY A 315 -46.80 -7.56 76.12
CA GLY A 315 -47.82 -7.10 75.17
C GLY A 315 -48.17 -5.61 75.23
N ASN A 316 -47.85 -4.89 76.30
CA ASN A 316 -48.22 -3.47 76.47
C ASN A 316 -47.19 -2.61 77.23
N GLU A 317 -46.09 -3.19 77.72
CA GLU A 317 -45.04 -2.46 78.43
C GLU A 317 -43.99 -2.00 77.43
N TYR A 318 -43.94 -0.69 77.18
CA TYR A 318 -42.96 -0.08 76.29
C TYR A 318 -41.91 0.66 77.10
N GLU A 319 -40.64 0.38 76.85
CA GLU A 319 -39.53 1.11 77.48
C GLU A 319 -38.47 1.50 76.47
N ALA A 320 -37.97 2.72 76.62
CA ALA A 320 -36.70 3.13 76.02
C ALA A 320 -35.56 2.75 76.96
N LEU A 321 -34.62 1.94 76.47
CA LEU A 321 -33.48 1.45 77.23
C LEU A 321 -32.36 2.50 77.25
N ASP A 322 -32.61 3.59 77.97
CA ASP A 322 -31.62 4.61 78.31
C ASP A 322 -30.75 4.17 79.51
N ASP A 323 -29.77 4.97 79.93
CA ASP A 323 -28.93 4.64 81.09
C ASP A 323 -29.77 4.40 82.36
N THR A 324 -30.93 5.05 82.45
CA THR A 324 -32.06 4.66 83.30
C THR A 324 -33.27 4.40 82.42
N SER A 325 -33.78 3.17 82.40
CA SER A 325 -34.94 2.81 81.57
C SER A 325 -36.11 3.78 81.74
N VAL A 326 -36.66 4.24 80.62
CA VAL A 326 -37.80 5.16 80.60
C VAL A 326 -39.04 4.43 80.12
N SER A 327 -40.02 4.27 81.00
CA SER A 327 -41.33 3.67 80.65
C SER A 327 -42.17 4.64 79.83
N LEU A 328 -42.74 4.17 78.73
CA LEU A 328 -43.52 4.95 77.78
C LEU A 328 -45.01 4.62 77.90
N SER A 329 -45.83 5.64 78.12
CA SER A 329 -47.30 5.53 78.11
C SER A 329 -47.84 5.83 76.71
N LEU A 330 -48.11 4.77 75.93
CA LEU A 330 -48.61 4.90 74.55
C LEU A 330 -50.15 4.88 74.50
N LYS A 331 -50.74 5.71 73.65
CA LYS A 331 -52.21 5.79 73.46
C LYS A 331 -52.78 4.57 72.72
N SER A 332 -51.97 3.96 71.88
CA SER A 332 -52.30 2.79 71.06
C SER A 332 -51.06 1.93 70.85
N GLN A 333 -51.24 0.64 70.59
CA GLN A 333 -50.15 -0.27 70.27
C GLN A 333 -49.67 -0.05 68.83
N PRO A 334 -48.41 0.39 68.61
CA PRO A 334 -47.86 0.58 67.27
C PRO A 334 -47.83 -0.75 66.51
N GLN A 335 -48.31 -0.75 65.28
CA GLN A 335 -48.21 -1.91 64.38
C GLN A 335 -46.95 -1.84 63.51
N LYS A 336 -46.40 -0.62 63.34
CA LYS A 336 -45.16 -0.36 62.65
C LYS A 336 -44.36 0.73 63.38
N VAL A 337 -43.08 0.47 63.59
CA VAL A 337 -42.16 1.38 64.27
C VAL A 337 -41.11 1.89 63.27
N GLY A 338 -41.01 3.20 63.15
CA GLY A 338 -39.98 3.88 62.38
C GLY A 338 -38.80 4.23 63.27
N VAL A 339 -37.58 3.95 62.82
CA VAL A 339 -36.35 4.30 63.53
C VAL A 339 -35.57 5.27 62.66
N PHE A 340 -35.38 6.49 63.18
CA PHE A 340 -34.63 7.56 62.54
C PHE A 340 -33.33 7.80 63.30
N VAL A 341 -32.22 7.92 62.58
CA VAL A 341 -30.93 8.30 63.15
C VAL A 341 -30.42 9.51 62.39
N ASP A 342 -30.03 10.54 63.14
CA ASP A 342 -29.22 11.64 62.64
C ASP A 342 -27.83 11.50 63.28
N TYR A 343 -26.86 11.07 62.47
CA TYR A 343 -25.54 10.73 62.99
C TYR A 343 -24.78 11.97 63.47
N GLU A 344 -24.88 13.06 62.71
CA GLU A 344 -24.21 14.33 63.02
C GLU A 344 -24.81 15.02 64.24
N GLU A 345 -26.13 15.01 64.39
CA GLU A 345 -26.82 15.60 65.54
C GLU A 345 -26.85 14.69 66.78
N GLY A 346 -26.34 13.46 66.67
CA GLY A 346 -26.31 12.52 67.79
C GLY A 346 -27.72 12.15 68.26
N LEU A 347 -28.62 11.82 67.34
CA LEU A 347 -30.04 11.61 67.60
C LEU A 347 -30.50 10.23 67.14
N VAL A 348 -31.20 9.48 68.00
CA VAL A 348 -31.99 8.30 67.61
C VAL A 348 -33.44 8.50 68.03
N SER A 349 -34.36 8.55 67.06
CA SER A 349 -35.79 8.77 67.32
C SER A 349 -36.64 7.60 66.83
N PHE A 350 -37.66 7.27 67.62
CA PHE A 350 -38.60 6.20 67.37
C PHE A 350 -39.99 6.78 67.13
N TYR A 351 -40.69 6.28 66.11
CA TYR A 351 -42.00 6.76 65.70
C TYR A 351 -43.00 5.61 65.59
N ASP A 352 -44.24 5.84 66.01
CA ASP A 352 -45.38 5.09 65.52
C ASP A 352 -45.69 5.60 64.11
N VAL A 353 -45.41 4.77 63.11
CA VAL A 353 -45.55 5.17 61.70
C VAL A 353 -47.01 5.38 61.34
N ASP A 354 -47.91 4.55 61.87
CA ASP A 354 -49.32 4.59 61.51
C ASP A 354 -50.01 5.82 62.14
N ALA A 355 -49.60 6.20 63.35
CA ALA A 355 -50.08 7.40 64.03
C ALA A 355 -49.28 8.68 63.69
N ALA A 356 -48.19 8.56 62.90
CA ALA A 356 -47.21 9.62 62.67
C ALA A 356 -46.76 10.33 63.98
N ALA A 357 -46.60 9.55 65.06
CA ALA A 357 -46.36 10.07 66.39
C ALA A 357 -44.97 9.70 66.90
N LEU A 358 -44.25 10.66 67.49
CA LEU A 358 -42.99 10.40 68.16
C LEU A 358 -43.23 9.55 69.42
N LEU A 359 -42.50 8.45 69.55
CA LEU A 359 -42.51 7.57 70.72
C LEU A 359 -41.45 7.99 71.73
N TYR A 360 -40.20 8.14 71.27
CA TYR A 360 -39.06 8.51 72.11
C TYR A 360 -37.89 9.02 71.26
N SER A 361 -37.05 9.87 71.83
CA SER A 361 -35.79 10.32 71.22
C SER A 361 -34.64 10.24 72.22
N PHE A 362 -33.61 9.46 71.87
CA PHE A 362 -32.30 9.56 72.49
C PHE A 362 -31.58 10.76 71.89
N THR A 363 -31.20 11.71 72.72
CA THR A 363 -30.52 12.95 72.29
C THR A 363 -29.11 13.00 72.85
N ARG A 364 -28.23 13.82 72.24
CA ARG A 364 -26.83 14.00 72.66
C ARG A 364 -26.03 12.69 72.65
N CYS A 365 -26.37 11.79 71.73
CA CYS A 365 -25.66 10.54 71.54
C CYS A 365 -24.30 10.82 70.90
N SER A 366 -23.23 10.29 71.47
CA SER A 366 -21.89 10.40 70.88
C SER A 366 -21.62 9.17 70.01
N PHE A 367 -21.71 9.29 68.68
CA PHE A 367 -21.40 8.19 67.77
C PHE A 367 -19.96 8.28 67.27
N THR A 368 -19.16 7.25 67.53
CA THR A 368 -17.72 7.21 67.19
C THR A 368 -17.37 6.09 66.22
N GLU A 369 -18.35 5.27 65.83
CA GLU A 369 -18.16 4.08 65.00
C GLU A 369 -19.42 3.78 64.20
N LYS A 370 -19.33 2.78 63.32
CA LYS A 370 -20.45 2.30 62.53
C LYS A 370 -21.61 1.86 63.43
N LEU A 371 -22.80 2.33 63.09
CA LEU A 371 -24.05 1.87 63.67
C LEU A 371 -24.71 0.87 62.74
N TYR A 372 -25.32 -0.14 63.32
CA TYR A 372 -26.08 -1.18 62.65
C TYR A 372 -27.52 -1.20 63.18
N PRO A 373 -28.53 -1.36 62.32
CA PRO A 373 -29.89 -1.67 62.76
C PRO A 373 -29.89 -2.92 63.64
N PHE A 374 -30.60 -2.87 64.76
CA PHE A 374 -30.66 -3.93 65.75
C PHE A 374 -32.07 -4.49 65.86
N PHE A 375 -32.20 -5.82 65.80
CA PHE A 375 -33.47 -6.52 65.85
C PHE A 375 -33.42 -7.69 66.82
N SER A 376 -34.44 -7.79 67.69
CA SER A 376 -34.70 -8.97 68.50
C SER A 376 -36.19 -9.28 68.47
N PRO A 377 -36.63 -10.39 67.86
CA PRO A 377 -38.05 -10.72 67.73
C PRO A 377 -38.68 -11.22 69.04
N GLY A 378 -37.93 -11.33 70.14
CA GLY A 378 -38.42 -11.93 71.38
C GLY A 378 -38.62 -13.44 71.30
N LEU A 379 -39.03 -14.06 72.39
CA LEU A 379 -39.33 -15.50 72.45
C LEU A 379 -40.79 -15.79 72.06
N GLN A 380 -41.08 -16.98 71.51
CA GLN A 380 -42.44 -17.30 71.04
C GLN A 380 -43.51 -17.54 72.13
N TYR A 381 -43.12 -17.86 73.38
CA TYR A 381 -44.02 -18.15 74.53
C TYR A 381 -45.30 -18.94 74.17
N GLY A 382 -45.16 -20.17 73.64
CA GLY A 382 -46.32 -20.98 73.23
C GLY A 382 -47.09 -20.37 72.04
N ARG A 383 -46.36 -19.88 71.03
CA ARG A 383 -46.83 -19.21 69.80
C ARG A 383 -47.48 -17.83 69.96
N LYS A 384 -47.62 -17.30 71.18
CA LYS A 384 -48.22 -15.97 71.43
C LYS A 384 -47.44 -14.82 70.79
N ASN A 385 -46.14 -14.98 70.52
CA ASN A 385 -45.28 -13.98 69.88
C ASN A 385 -44.62 -14.51 68.57
N SER A 386 -45.32 -15.40 67.86
CA SER A 386 -44.78 -16.09 66.68
C SER A 386 -44.62 -15.21 65.43
N ALA A 387 -45.28 -14.04 65.37
CA ALA A 387 -45.16 -13.13 64.24
C ALA A 387 -43.72 -12.62 64.05
N PRO A 388 -43.21 -12.51 62.81
CA PRO A 388 -41.87 -12.00 62.55
C PRO A 388 -41.80 -10.48 62.72
N LEU A 389 -40.59 -9.97 62.95
CA LEU A 389 -40.27 -8.58 62.64
C LEU A 389 -40.02 -8.47 61.14
N ILE A 390 -40.63 -7.50 60.47
CA ILE A 390 -40.52 -7.32 59.01
C ILE A 390 -40.03 -5.91 58.69
N ILE A 391 -38.85 -5.80 58.07
CA ILE A 391 -38.36 -4.53 57.53
C ILE A 391 -39.20 -4.17 56.30
N SER A 392 -39.88 -3.03 56.34
CA SER A 392 -40.75 -2.55 55.27
C SER A 392 -40.01 -1.57 54.36
N PRO A 393 -40.33 -1.51 53.05
CA PRO A 393 -39.89 -0.40 52.21
C PRO A 393 -40.52 0.90 52.74
N VAL A 394 -39.72 1.96 52.77
CA VAL A 394 -40.20 3.32 53.04
C VAL A 394 -40.72 3.84 51.69
N ASN A 395 -42.01 4.14 51.63
CA ASN A 395 -42.66 4.67 50.41
C ASN A 395 -42.55 6.19 50.34
#